data_AF-A0A9P6STH1-F1
#
_entry.id   AF-A0A9P6STH1-F1
#
_cell.length_a   1.000
_cell.length_b   1.000
_cell.length_c   1.000
_cell.angle_alpha   90.00
_cell.angle_beta   90.00
_cell.angle_gamma   90.00
#
_symmetry.space_group_name_H-M   'P 1'
#
loop_
_entity.id
_entity.type
_entity.pdbx_description
1 polymer ?
#
loop_
_entity_poly.entity_id
_entity_poly.type
_entity_poly.pdbx_seq_one_letter_code
_entity_poly.pdbx_strand_id
1 'polypeptide(L)'
;MYNSINYFFLVGIVLPIPFYYLKKSAKVSWMQYVHLPILLSSIGYIPPANSINYTNWLAVGFVFQYFARRYRPEWHLRFTYVLSSALDSGTVFCTVICYFIFTYNNISMPDWWGTRSDLCTLDGKPWTPVPEAAA
;
A
#
# COMPACT_ATOMS: atom_id res chain seq x y z
N MET A 1 -18.50 13.66 -9.65
CA MET A 1 -17.49 12.65 -9.21
C MET A 1 -16.83 12.97 -7.86
N TYR A 2 -16.74 14.22 -7.40
CA TYR A 2 -16.11 14.54 -6.10
C TYR A 2 -17.04 14.39 -4.86
N ASN A 3 -18.36 14.48 -5.06
CA ASN A 3 -19.32 14.40 -3.95
C ASN A 3 -19.34 13.03 -3.24
N SER A 4 -19.08 11.95 -3.97
CA SER A 4 -19.03 10.58 -3.44
C SER A 4 -17.90 10.36 -2.41
N ILE A 5 -16.81 11.14 -2.50
CA ILE A 5 -15.67 11.07 -1.55
C ILE A 5 -16.05 11.67 -0.19
N ASN A 6 -16.93 12.67 -0.15
CA ASN A 6 -17.38 13.26 1.12
C ASN A 6 -18.18 12.27 1.98
N TYR A 7 -18.84 11.28 1.37
CA TYR A 7 -19.56 10.23 2.10
C TYR A 7 -18.61 9.26 2.84
N PHE A 8 -17.34 9.13 2.43
CA PHE A 8 -16.37 8.32 3.17
C PHE A 8 -16.03 8.90 4.55
N PHE A 9 -16.14 10.22 4.76
CA PHE A 9 -15.99 10.82 6.09
C PHE A 9 -17.10 10.39 7.04
N LEU A 10 -18.36 10.36 6.55
CA LEU A 10 -19.51 9.89 7.33
C LEU A 10 -19.38 8.41 7.64
N VAL A 11 -18.95 7.61 6.67
CA VAL A 11 -18.66 6.19 6.89
C VAL A 11 -17.57 6.02 7.94
N GLY A 12 -16.47 6.78 7.88
CA GLY A 12 -15.39 6.74 8.87
C GLY A 12 -15.82 7.06 10.31
N ILE A 13 -16.81 7.95 10.50
CA ILE A 13 -17.37 8.27 11.82
C ILE A 13 -18.34 7.18 12.31
N VAL A 14 -19.13 6.60 11.41
CA VAL A 14 -20.15 5.61 11.77
C VAL A 14 -19.52 4.24 12.04
N LEU A 15 -18.48 3.85 11.31
CA LEU A 15 -17.85 2.53 11.36
C LEU A 15 -17.29 2.09 12.74
N PRO A 16 -16.69 2.95 13.59
CA PRO A 16 -16.24 2.54 14.92
C PRO A 16 -17.39 2.17 15.87
N ILE A 17 -18.61 2.65 15.64
CA ILE A 17 -19.78 2.45 16.51
C ILE A 17 -20.27 0.98 16.50
N PRO A 18 -20.64 0.37 15.35
CA PRO A 18 -21.06 -1.03 15.31
C PRO A 18 -19.92 -1.97 15.72
N PHE A 19 -18.66 -1.59 15.47
CA PHE A 19 -17.51 -2.42 15.84
C PHE A 19 -17.22 -2.43 17.34
N TYR A 20 -17.47 -1.31 18.03
CA TYR A 20 -17.42 -1.26 19.49
C TYR A 20 -18.45 -2.22 20.13
N TYR A 21 -19.67 -2.26 19.57
CA TYR A 21 -20.71 -3.18 20.02
C TYR A 21 -20.39 -4.65 19.70
N LEU A 22 -19.87 -4.95 18.51
CA LEU A 22 -19.43 -6.29 18.13
C LEU A 22 -18.27 -6.77 19.02
N LYS A 23 -17.29 -5.90 19.33
CA LYS A 23 -16.18 -6.22 20.25
C LYS A 23 -16.67 -6.53 21.67
N LYS A 24 -17.75 -5.86 22.13
CA LYS A 24 -18.36 -6.09 23.44
C LYS A 24 -19.18 -7.39 23.49
N SER A 25 -19.88 -7.74 22.39
CA SER A 25 -20.72 -8.95 22.32
C SER A 25 -19.92 -10.22 22.06
N ALA A 26 -18.80 -10.14 21.33
CA ALA A 26 -18.11 -11.34 20.87
C ALA A 26 -17.27 -12.06 21.94
N LYS A 27 -16.78 -11.39 23.01
CA LYS A 27 -15.86 -11.98 24.02
C LYS A 27 -14.67 -12.78 23.43
N VAL A 28 -14.37 -12.65 22.13
CA VAL A 28 -13.30 -13.37 21.45
C VAL A 28 -12.01 -12.58 21.63
N SER A 29 -11.03 -13.15 22.36
CA SER A 29 -9.79 -12.44 22.73
C SER A 29 -8.94 -12.04 21.52
N TRP A 30 -9.04 -12.76 20.39
CA TRP A 30 -8.33 -12.42 19.16
C TRP A 30 -8.84 -11.13 18.48
N MET A 31 -10.11 -10.77 18.67
CA MET A 31 -10.72 -9.57 18.07
C MET A 31 -10.16 -8.27 18.69
N GLN A 32 -9.40 -8.35 19.79
CA GLN A 32 -8.72 -7.20 20.39
C GLN A 32 -7.48 -6.76 19.61
N TYR A 33 -6.86 -7.67 18.84
CA TYR A 33 -5.65 -7.39 18.05
C TYR A 33 -5.96 -6.87 16.63
N VAL A 34 -7.22 -6.96 16.20
CA VAL A 34 -7.67 -6.51 14.89
C VAL A 34 -8.07 -5.02 14.97
N HIS A 35 -7.15 -4.15 14.59
CA HIS A 35 -7.42 -2.72 14.46
C HIS A 35 -8.07 -2.43 13.10
N LEU A 36 -9.40 -2.45 13.08
CA LEU A 36 -10.19 -2.09 11.90
C LEU A 36 -9.81 -0.76 11.22
N PRO A 37 -9.48 0.33 11.94
CA PRO A 37 -9.10 1.59 11.30
C PRO A 37 -7.87 1.42 10.40
N ILE A 38 -6.93 0.57 10.82
CA ILE A 38 -5.73 0.25 10.07
C ILE A 38 -6.11 -0.59 8.85
N LEU A 39 -6.97 -1.59 9.01
CA LEU A 39 -7.43 -2.43 7.90
C LEU A 39 -8.20 -1.63 6.83
N LEU A 40 -9.14 -0.78 7.24
CA LEU A 40 -9.90 0.08 6.32
C LEU A 40 -9.00 1.10 5.62
N SER A 41 -8.03 1.67 6.33
CA SER A 41 -7.02 2.55 5.74
C SER A 41 -6.18 1.81 4.69
N SER A 42 -5.72 0.60 4.98
CA SER A 42 -4.95 -0.22 4.04
C SER A 42 -5.76 -0.63 2.80
N ILE A 43 -7.05 -0.94 2.96
CA ILE A 43 -7.96 -1.29 1.85
C ILE A 43 -8.26 -0.07 0.98
N GLY A 44 -8.28 1.14 1.55
CA GLY A 44 -8.51 2.39 0.81
C GLY A 44 -7.45 2.70 -0.25
N TYR A 45 -6.24 2.15 -0.12
CA TYR A 45 -5.17 2.31 -1.11
C TYR A 45 -5.23 1.30 -2.27
N ILE A 46 -6.13 0.30 -2.24
CA ILE A 46 -6.22 -0.80 -3.21
C ILE A 46 -6.53 -0.40 -4.66
N PRO A 47 -7.44 0.56 -4.95
CA PRO A 47 -7.81 0.84 -6.33
C PRO A 47 -6.93 1.96 -6.89
N PRO A 48 -5.61 1.76 -7.06
CA PRO A 48 -5.05 1.75 -8.42
C PRO A 48 -3.67 1.05 -8.57
N ALA A 49 -3.20 0.22 -7.63
CA ALA A 49 -1.82 -0.27 -7.68
C ALA A 49 -1.71 -1.70 -8.23
N ASN A 50 -0.74 -1.91 -9.13
CA ASN A 50 -0.45 -3.21 -9.73
C ASN A 50 -0.11 -4.23 -8.63
N SER A 51 -0.51 -5.49 -8.84
CA SER A 51 -0.33 -6.60 -7.89
C SER A 51 1.12 -6.76 -7.41
N ILE A 52 2.09 -6.47 -8.27
CA ILE A 52 3.53 -6.45 -7.97
C ILE A 52 3.88 -5.52 -6.80
N ASN A 53 3.29 -4.33 -6.72
CA ASN A 53 3.59 -3.37 -5.66
C ASN A 53 3.14 -3.91 -4.29
N TYR A 54 1.97 -4.55 -4.23
CA TYR A 54 1.47 -5.14 -2.99
C TYR A 54 2.27 -6.37 -2.56
N THR A 55 2.64 -7.25 -3.49
CA THR A 55 3.46 -8.42 -3.17
C THR A 55 4.83 -8.00 -2.65
N ASN A 56 5.45 -6.99 -3.26
CA ASN A 56 6.74 -6.46 -2.79
C ASN A 56 6.62 -5.81 -1.41
N TRP A 57 5.59 -4.98 -1.19
CA TRP A 57 5.34 -4.36 0.12
C TRP A 57 5.13 -5.42 1.22
N LEU A 58 4.32 -6.45 0.95
CA LEU A 58 4.10 -7.54 1.89
C LEU A 58 5.38 -8.34 2.16
N ALA A 59 6.18 -8.62 1.12
CA ALA A 59 7.43 -9.36 1.27
C ALA A 59 8.42 -8.59 2.15
N VAL A 60 8.65 -7.29 1.85
CA VAL A 60 9.55 -6.44 2.64
C VAL A 60 9.02 -6.28 4.07
N GLY A 61 7.72 -6.02 4.23
CA GLY A 61 7.07 -5.91 5.53
C GLY A 61 7.20 -7.20 6.36
N PHE A 62 7.06 -8.36 5.73
CA PHE A 62 7.24 -9.66 6.38
C PHE A 62 8.69 -9.88 6.82
N VAL A 63 9.68 -9.58 5.96
CA VAL A 63 11.09 -9.71 6.32
C VAL A 63 11.43 -8.81 7.51
N PHE A 64 11.02 -7.54 7.50
CA PHE A 64 11.31 -6.64 8.61
C PHE A 64 10.54 -7.00 9.88
N GLN A 65 9.22 -7.21 9.80
CA GLN A 65 8.43 -7.48 11.01
C GLN A 65 8.61 -8.88 11.57
N TYR A 66 8.90 -9.89 10.75
CA TYR A 66 9.07 -11.27 11.20
C TYR A 66 10.53 -11.58 11.50
N PHE A 67 11.44 -11.39 10.53
CA PHE A 67 12.86 -11.73 10.72
C PHE A 67 13.56 -10.75 11.66
N ALA A 68 13.52 -9.44 11.39
CA ALA A 68 14.29 -8.49 12.21
C ALA A 68 13.79 -8.45 13.67
N ARG A 69 12.47 -8.60 13.88
CA ARG A 69 11.87 -8.70 15.22
C ARG A 69 12.22 -10.01 15.95
N ARG A 70 12.30 -11.15 15.25
CA ARG A 70 12.57 -12.47 15.86
C ARG A 70 14.05 -12.68 16.20
N TYR A 71 14.95 -12.25 15.32
CA TYR A 71 16.38 -12.54 15.46
C TYR A 71 17.17 -11.45 16.20
N ARG A 72 16.76 -10.18 16.16
CA ARG A 72 17.44 -9.06 16.83
C ARG A 72 16.44 -8.01 17.36
N PRO A 73 15.65 -8.34 18.40
CA PRO A 73 14.58 -7.46 18.90
C PRO A 73 15.10 -6.11 19.44
N GLU A 74 16.24 -6.10 20.14
CA GLU A 74 16.85 -4.88 20.70
C GLU A 74 17.27 -3.89 19.61
N TRP A 75 17.83 -4.40 18.51
CA TRP A 75 18.21 -3.58 17.37
C TRP A 75 16.96 -3.03 16.67
N HIS A 76 15.96 -3.89 16.44
CA HIS A 76 14.72 -3.50 15.77
C HIS A 76 13.99 -2.40 16.55
N LEU A 77 13.88 -2.49 17.89
CA LEU A 77 13.21 -1.47 18.69
C LEU A 77 13.92 -0.11 18.64
N ARG A 78 15.26 -0.09 18.57
CA ARG A 78 16.04 1.16 18.57
C ARG A 78 16.13 1.81 17.18
N PHE A 79 16.28 1.01 16.12
CA PHE A 79 16.66 1.52 14.80
C PHE A 79 15.56 1.50 13.76
N THR A 80 14.41 0.84 13.98
CA THR A 80 13.35 0.75 12.95
C THR A 80 12.80 2.12 12.53
N TYR A 81 12.59 3.02 13.50
CA TYR A 81 12.12 4.38 13.18
C TYR A 81 13.15 5.18 12.38
N VAL A 82 14.42 5.12 12.78
CA VAL A 82 15.52 5.80 12.07
C VAL A 82 15.66 5.24 10.65
N LEU A 83 15.63 3.92 10.50
CA LEU A 83 15.71 3.25 9.20
C LEU A 83 14.53 3.63 8.30
N SER A 84 13.31 3.68 8.84
CA SER A 84 12.13 4.13 8.08
C SER A 84 12.30 5.56 7.59
N SER A 85 12.79 6.47 8.45
CA SER A 85 13.04 7.86 8.06
C SER A 85 14.17 8.00 7.03
N ALA A 86 15.20 7.15 7.13
CA ALA A 86 16.31 7.12 6.18
C ALA A 86 15.89 6.59 4.80
N LEU A 87 15.02 5.56 4.77
CA LEU A 87 14.50 4.99 3.52
C LEU A 87 13.58 6.00 2.79
N ASP A 88 12.70 6.67 3.53
CA ASP A 88 11.79 7.66 2.96
C ASP A 88 12.54 8.88 2.41
N SER A 89 13.43 9.46 3.22
CA SER A 89 14.29 10.57 2.76
C SER A 89 15.23 10.16 1.62
N GLY A 90 15.77 8.94 1.65
CA GLY A 90 16.59 8.39 0.58
C GLY A 90 15.82 8.21 -0.73
N THR A 91 14.55 7.78 -0.65
CA THR A 91 13.67 7.64 -1.83
C THR A 91 13.38 9.00 -2.46
N VAL A 92 13.06 10.01 -1.66
CA VAL A 92 12.85 11.39 -2.13
C VAL A 92 14.13 11.92 -2.79
N PHE A 93 15.28 11.72 -2.14
CA PHE A 93 16.57 12.15 -2.68
C PHE A 93 16.90 11.48 -4.03
N CYS A 94 16.76 10.16 -4.13
CA CYS A 94 16.93 9.43 -5.38
C CYS A 94 15.97 9.91 -6.46
N THR A 95 14.71 10.20 -6.11
CA THR A 95 13.70 10.70 -7.05
C THR A 95 14.11 12.06 -7.63
N VAL A 96 14.62 12.98 -6.80
CA VAL A 96 15.12 14.28 -7.25
C VAL A 96 16.30 14.11 -8.21
N ILE A 97 17.24 13.22 -7.90
CA ILE A 97 18.37 12.92 -8.79
C ILE A 97 17.88 12.38 -10.14
N CYS A 98 16.99 11.38 -10.12
CA CYS A 98 16.41 10.81 -11.34
C CYS A 98 15.68 11.87 -12.18
N TYR A 99 14.97 12.80 -11.54
CA TYR A 99 14.31 13.91 -12.24
C TYR A 99 15.31 14.79 -12.98
N PHE A 100 16.43 15.17 -12.35
CA PHE A 100 17.46 15.95 -13.03
C PHE A 100 18.15 15.18 -14.15
N ILE A 101 18.33 13.87 -14.02
CA ILE A 101 18.96 13.06 -15.08
C ILE A 101 18.02 12.89 -16.26
N PHE A 102 16.80 12.41 -16.03
CA PHE A 102 15.89 11.99 -17.10
C PHE A 102 14.95 13.11 -17.55
N THR A 103 14.23 13.73 -16.62
CA THR A 103 13.19 14.71 -16.96
C THR A 103 13.78 16.04 -17.44
N TYR A 104 14.82 16.55 -16.78
CA TYR A 104 15.44 17.82 -17.18
C TYR A 104 16.21 17.72 -18.51
N ASN A 105 16.91 16.61 -18.75
CA ASN A 105 17.66 16.40 -20.00
C ASN A 105 16.82 15.76 -21.13
N ASN A 106 15.51 15.55 -20.94
CA ASN A 106 14.62 14.87 -21.90
C ASN A 106 15.15 13.50 -22.39
N ILE A 107 15.79 12.74 -21.51
CA ILE A 107 16.30 11.40 -21.84
C ILE A 107 15.16 10.39 -21.63
N SER A 108 14.82 9.62 -22.67
CA SER A 108 13.88 8.52 -22.58
C SER A 108 14.43 7.41 -21.66
N MET A 109 13.59 6.93 -20.73
CA MET A 109 13.96 5.83 -19.82
C MET A 109 14.33 4.57 -20.62
N PRO A 110 15.42 3.85 -20.27
CA PRO A 110 15.81 2.63 -20.98
C PRO A 110 14.77 1.51 -20.88
N ASP A 111 14.59 0.74 -21.95
CA ASP A 111 13.57 -0.34 -22.04
C ASP A 111 13.73 -1.46 -21.00
N TRP A 112 14.95 -1.68 -20.51
CA TRP A 112 15.25 -2.71 -19.50
C TRP A 112 14.91 -2.28 -18.07
N TRP A 113 14.58 -0.99 -17.84
CA TRP A 113 14.29 -0.43 -16.52
C TRP A 113 12.92 -0.82 -15.96
N GLY A 114 12.10 -1.52 -16.75
CA GLY A 114 10.79 -2.00 -16.30
C GLY A 114 9.62 -1.03 -16.57
N THR A 115 9.82 0.01 -17.37
CA THR A 115 8.76 0.97 -17.78
C THR A 115 7.85 0.41 -18.87
N ARG A 116 8.12 -0.81 -19.36
CA ARG A 116 7.33 -1.45 -20.42
C ARG A 116 6.04 -2.02 -19.86
N SER A 117 4.91 -1.59 -20.41
CA SER A 117 3.57 -2.18 -20.18
C SER A 117 3.45 -3.64 -20.65
N ASP A 118 4.41 -4.11 -21.46
CA ASP A 118 4.37 -5.44 -22.09
C ASP A 118 4.93 -6.56 -21.20
N LEU A 119 5.54 -6.21 -20.05
CA LEU A 119 6.17 -7.18 -19.15
C LEU A 119 5.16 -8.14 -18.50
N CYS A 120 3.90 -7.74 -18.42
CA CYS A 120 2.78 -8.58 -17.99
C CYS A 120 1.59 -8.38 -18.94
N THR A 121 1.33 -9.37 -19.78
CA THR A 121 0.17 -9.42 -20.69
C THR A 121 -1.18 -9.34 -19.97
N LEU A 122 -1.20 -9.61 -18.66
CA LEU A 122 -2.37 -9.53 -17.77
C LEU A 122 -2.58 -8.15 -17.12
N ASP A 123 -1.62 -7.23 -17.18
CA ASP A 123 -1.72 -5.93 -16.47
C ASP A 123 -2.63 -4.94 -17.23
N GLY A 124 -2.77 -5.12 -18.54
CA GLY A 124 -3.55 -4.23 -19.41
C GLY A 124 -4.91 -4.76 -19.87
N LYS A 125 -5.28 -6.01 -19.54
CA LYS A 125 -6.49 -6.65 -20.09
C LYS A 125 -7.19 -7.46 -19.00
N PRO A 126 -8.46 -7.16 -18.64
CA PRO A 126 -9.24 -8.05 -17.80
C PRO A 126 -9.37 -9.42 -18.50
N TRP A 127 -9.26 -10.50 -17.73
CA TRP A 127 -9.41 -11.88 -18.22
C TRP A 127 -10.76 -12.13 -18.90
N THR A 128 -11.76 -11.36 -18.52
CA THR A 128 -13.08 -11.32 -19.14
C THR A 128 -13.21 -10.03 -19.94
N PRO A 129 -13.69 -10.09 -21.21
CA PRO A 129 -14.07 -8.87 -21.91
C PRO A 129 -15.12 -8.16 -21.05
N VAL A 130 -14.93 -6.85 -20.83
CA VAL A 130 -15.96 -6.02 -20.20
C VAL A 130 -17.21 -6.19 -21.06
N PRO A 131 -18.33 -6.72 -20.52
CA PRO A 131 -19.54 -6.84 -21.31
C PRO A 131 -19.91 -5.44 -21.77
N GLU A 132 -19.95 -5.28 -23.09
CA GLU A 132 -20.38 -4.07 -23.76
C GLU A 132 -21.73 -3.70 -23.15
N ALA A 133 -21.79 -2.55 -22.48
CA ALA A 133 -23.03 -2.05 -21.92
C ALA A 133 -24.03 -1.97 -23.07
N ALA A 134 -25.04 -2.83 -23.04
CA ALA A 134 -26.15 -2.83 -23.98
C ALA A 134 -26.76 -1.43 -23.96
N ALA A 135 -26.50 -0.68 -25.03
CA ALA A 135 -27.18 0.57 -25.37
C ALA A 135 -28.61 0.27 -25.86
#